data_AF-A0A074TAW7-F1
#
_entry.id   AF-A0A074TAW7-F1
#
_cell.length_a   1.000
_cell.length_b   1.000
_cell.length_c   1.000
_cell.angle_alpha   90.00
_cell.angle_beta   90.00
_cell.angle_gamma   90.00
#
_symmetry.space_group_name_H-M   'P 1'
#
loop_
_entity.id
_entity.type
_entity.pdbx_description
1 polymer ?
#
loop_
_entity_poly.entity_id
_entity_poly.type
_entity_poly.pdbx_seq_one_letter_code
_entity_poly.pdbx_strand_id
1 'polypeptide(L)'
;MDELKRPAPTKWITARIATLLTHYFAADIPPQVQEAIAADWVAALRGNPAWAIARACQWWISAENTARRKRPLPGDIEERAAIEMGPVRVAEAVLGFGIKSRPEIDHTREPRGGEIPLERRRAQSQELLGSAVSWPEARRESKGEK
;
A
#
# COMPACT_ATOMS: atom_id res chain seq x y z
N MET A 1 -16.19 -1.26 8.12
CA MET A 1 -16.15 -0.18 7.11
C MET A 1 -16.01 1.19 7.75
N ASP A 2 -16.70 1.48 8.85
CA ASP A 2 -16.68 2.82 9.46
C ASP A 2 -15.30 3.26 9.96
N GLU A 3 -14.51 2.34 10.52
CA GLU A 3 -13.14 2.64 10.96
C GLU A 3 -12.24 3.11 9.81
N LEU A 4 -12.41 2.56 8.60
CA LEU A 4 -11.64 2.95 7.42
C LEU A 4 -12.04 4.33 6.89
N LYS A 5 -13.21 4.83 7.25
CA LYS A 5 -13.74 6.14 6.81
C LYS A 5 -13.62 7.20 7.90
N ARG A 6 -13.24 6.83 9.13
CA ARG A 6 -13.19 7.74 10.26
C ARG A 6 -12.26 8.92 9.96
N PRO A 7 -12.77 10.16 9.97
CA PRO A 7 -11.95 11.33 9.66
C PRO A 7 -10.75 11.48 10.60
N ALA A 8 -9.64 11.98 10.07
CA ALA A 8 -8.46 12.25 10.87
C ALA A 8 -8.71 13.41 11.86
N PRO A 9 -8.22 13.34 13.11
CA PRO A 9 -8.26 14.47 14.02
C PRO A 9 -7.44 15.66 13.48
N THR A 10 -7.92 16.88 13.68
CA THR A 10 -7.25 18.12 13.25
C THR A 10 -5.78 18.17 13.66
N LYS A 11 -5.47 17.88 14.93
CA LYS A 11 -4.10 17.85 15.45
C LYS A 11 -3.20 16.87 14.69
N TRP A 12 -3.75 15.72 14.29
CA TRP A 12 -3.03 14.73 13.50
C TRP A 12 -2.75 15.25 12.09
N ILE A 13 -3.73 15.88 11.44
CA ILE A 13 -3.57 16.49 10.10
C ILE A 13 -2.45 17.53 10.14
N THR A 14 -2.52 18.49 11.05
CA THR A 14 -1.52 19.55 11.18
C THR A 14 -0.11 18.97 11.37
N ALA A 15 0.05 17.98 12.26
CA ALA A 15 1.34 17.33 12.48
C ALA A 15 1.83 16.60 11.21
N ARG A 16 0.96 15.84 10.53
CA ARG A 16 1.33 15.11 9.32
C ARG A 16 1.76 16.04 8.20
N ILE A 17 1.05 17.15 8.01
CA ILE A 17 1.39 18.16 7.00
C ILE A 17 2.66 18.91 7.35
N ALA A 18 2.87 19.28 8.61
CA ALA A 18 4.13 19.89 9.04
C ALA A 18 5.32 18.99 8.65
N THR A 19 5.25 17.69 8.93
CA THR A 19 6.28 16.71 8.52
C THR A 19 6.39 16.54 7.00
N LEU A 20 5.31 16.70 6.22
CA LEU A 20 5.43 16.70 4.75
C LEU A 20 6.21 17.94 4.28
N LEU A 21 5.89 19.11 4.84
CA LEU A 21 6.46 20.38 4.43
C LEU A 21 7.92 20.55 4.85
N THR A 22 8.41 19.84 5.87
CA THR A 22 9.84 19.86 6.26
C THR A 22 10.78 19.33 5.17
N HIS A 23 10.28 18.60 4.18
CA HIS A 23 11.08 18.17 3.02
C HIS A 23 11.33 19.30 2.01
N TYR A 24 10.66 20.43 2.16
CA TYR A 24 10.70 21.56 1.24
C TYR A 24 11.23 22.79 1.95
N PHE A 25 11.83 23.70 1.17
CA PHE A 25 12.22 25.00 1.69
C PHE A 25 10.99 25.73 2.24
N ALA A 26 11.09 26.18 3.49
CA ALA A 26 10.14 27.07 4.13
C ALA A 26 10.79 28.45 4.23
N ALA A 27 10.14 29.45 3.64
CA ALA A 27 10.49 30.84 3.90
C ALA A 27 10.22 31.15 5.37
N ASP A 28 10.98 32.08 5.95
CA ASP A 28 10.68 32.62 7.27
C ASP A 28 9.38 33.43 7.16
N ILE A 29 8.29 32.86 7.68
CA ILE A 29 6.95 33.43 7.60
C ILE A 29 6.40 33.65 9.02
N PRO A 30 5.70 34.78 9.27
CA PRO A 30 5.16 35.09 10.59
C PRO A 30 4.27 33.96 11.14
N PRO A 31 4.26 33.73 12.47
CA PRO A 31 3.46 32.67 13.09
C PRO A 31 1.98 32.68 12.69
N GLN A 32 1.38 33.87 12.57
CA GLN A 32 -0.03 34.03 12.18
C GLN A 32 -0.31 33.52 10.76
N VAL A 33 0.66 33.66 9.85
CA VAL A 33 0.56 33.12 8.48
C VAL A 33 0.72 31.61 8.49
N GLN A 34 1.58 31.07 9.37
CA GLN A 34 1.73 29.61 9.53
C GLN A 34 0.43 28.97 10.05
N GLU A 35 -0.25 29.61 10.99
CA GLU A 35 -1.54 29.17 11.52
C GLU A 35 -2.63 29.19 10.43
N ALA A 36 -2.70 30.25 9.62
CA ALA A 36 -3.62 30.32 8.50
C ALA A 36 -3.37 29.20 7.47
N ILE A 37 -2.10 28.97 7.11
CA ILE A 37 -1.72 27.85 6.22
C ILE A 37 -2.16 26.52 6.83
N ALA A 38 -1.88 26.28 8.12
CA ALA A 38 -2.30 25.05 8.79
C ALA A 38 -3.84 24.87 8.78
N ALA A 39 -4.60 25.96 8.93
CA ALA A 39 -6.05 25.95 8.83
C ALA A 39 -6.54 25.58 7.41
N ASP A 40 -5.91 26.09 6.36
CA ASP A 40 -6.24 25.72 4.97
C ASP A 40 -6.01 24.23 4.70
N TRP A 41 -4.90 23.68 5.21
CA TRP A 41 -4.61 22.25 5.11
C TRP A 41 -5.65 21.39 5.85
N VAL A 42 -6.04 21.81 7.06
CA VAL A 42 -7.09 21.14 7.82
C VAL A 42 -8.42 21.23 7.06
N ALA A 43 -8.74 22.39 6.50
CA ALA A 43 -9.97 22.59 5.76
C ALA A 43 -10.06 21.63 4.56
N ALA A 44 -8.99 21.49 3.77
CA ALA A 44 -8.94 20.57 2.64
C ALA A 44 -9.02 19.10 3.08
N LEU A 45 -8.42 18.73 4.21
CA LEU A 45 -8.21 17.32 4.56
C LEU A 45 -9.18 16.76 5.61
N ARG A 46 -9.97 17.59 6.31
CA ARG A 46 -10.82 17.18 7.45
C ARG A 46 -11.82 16.07 7.18
N GLY A 47 -12.19 15.81 5.92
CA GLY A 47 -13.10 14.72 5.56
C GLY A 47 -12.41 13.37 5.34
N ASN A 48 -11.07 13.36 5.24
CA ASN A 48 -10.31 12.18 4.89
C ASN A 48 -9.79 11.44 6.13
N PRO A 49 -9.71 10.10 6.11
CA PRO A 49 -9.14 9.34 7.19
C PRO A 49 -7.61 9.44 7.20
N ALA A 50 -7.02 9.26 8.39
CA ALA A 50 -5.58 9.44 8.61
C ALA A 50 -4.72 8.58 7.68
N TRP A 51 -5.12 7.33 7.43
CA TRP A 51 -4.37 6.42 6.57
C TRP A 51 -4.33 6.90 5.11
N ALA A 52 -5.42 7.49 4.60
CA ALA A 52 -5.50 7.95 3.21
C ALA A 52 -4.61 9.19 3.02
N ILE A 53 -4.68 10.14 3.97
CA ILE A 53 -3.80 11.31 3.99
C ILE A 53 -2.33 10.88 4.09
N ALA A 54 -2.01 9.92 4.97
CA ALA A 54 -0.64 9.43 5.14
C ALA A 54 -0.08 8.83 3.85
N ARG A 55 -0.87 7.99 3.15
CA ARG A 55 -0.49 7.41 1.85
C ARG A 55 -0.33 8.48 0.78
N ALA A 56 -1.22 9.47 0.74
CA ALA A 56 -1.09 10.60 -0.18
C ALA A 56 0.21 11.38 0.03
N CYS A 57 0.57 11.69 1.27
CA CYS A 57 1.82 12.36 1.59
C CYS A 57 3.06 11.49 1.25
N GLN A 58 3.00 10.18 1.48
CA GLN A 58 4.09 9.25 1.14
C GLN A 58 4.28 9.13 -0.37
N TRP A 59 3.18 9.02 -1.12
CA TRP A 59 3.21 9.03 -2.58
C TRP A 59 3.78 10.34 -3.12
N TRP A 60 3.43 11.49 -2.51
CA TRP A 60 3.88 12.79 -2.99
C TRP A 60 5.40 12.90 -3.10
N ILE A 61 6.12 12.37 -2.12
CA ILE A 61 7.59 12.40 -2.06
C ILE A 61 8.25 11.19 -2.76
N SER A 62 7.45 10.20 -3.19
CA SER A 62 7.97 8.97 -3.78
C SER A 62 8.42 9.16 -5.23
N ALA A 63 9.16 8.17 -5.75
CA ALA A 63 9.61 8.18 -7.14
C ALA A 63 8.46 8.16 -8.18
N GLU A 64 7.26 7.76 -7.76
CA GLU A 64 6.08 7.63 -8.60
C GLU A 64 5.43 8.97 -8.94
N ASN A 65 5.64 9.99 -8.10
CA ASN A 65 5.18 11.34 -8.38
C ASN A 65 6.26 12.12 -9.18
N THR A 66 5.93 12.50 -10.41
CA THR A 66 6.81 13.32 -11.25
C THR A 66 6.93 14.76 -10.73
N ALA A 67 5.93 15.23 -9.96
CA ALA A 67 5.90 16.54 -9.34
C ALA A 67 6.58 16.60 -7.96
N ARG A 68 7.18 15.50 -7.46
CA ARG A 68 7.74 15.39 -6.09
C ARG A 68 8.74 16.48 -5.68
N ARG A 69 9.38 17.14 -6.65
CA ARG A 69 10.32 18.25 -6.45
C ARG A 69 9.64 19.58 -6.11
N LYS A 70 8.34 19.69 -6.34
CA LYS A 70 7.53 20.88 -6.04
C LYS A 70 6.91 20.74 -4.66
N ARG A 71 6.80 21.86 -3.96
CA ARG A 71 6.06 21.93 -2.70
C ARG A 71 4.57 21.64 -3.00
N PRO A 72 3.94 20.69 -2.29
CA PRO A 72 2.53 20.37 -2.47
C PRO A 72 1.62 21.51 -2.03
N LEU A 73 0.48 21.65 -2.70
CA LEU A 73 -0.67 22.43 -2.27
C LEU A 73 -1.66 21.55 -1.50
N PRO A 74 -2.56 22.13 -0.68
CA PRO A 74 -3.61 21.36 0.01
C PRO A 74 -4.44 20.46 -0.91
N GLY A 75 -4.86 21.00 -2.06
CA GLY A 75 -5.67 20.28 -3.04
C GLY A 75 -4.95 19.08 -3.66
N ASP A 76 -3.63 19.17 -3.85
CA ASP A 76 -2.85 18.06 -4.41
C ASP A 76 -2.92 16.79 -3.53
N ILE A 77 -2.84 16.99 -2.21
CA ILE A 77 -2.89 15.89 -1.24
C ILE A 77 -4.33 15.42 -1.03
N GLU A 78 -5.31 16.33 -1.07
CA GLU A 78 -6.73 15.99 -1.02
C GLU A 78 -7.11 15.08 -2.21
N GLU A 79 -6.74 15.47 -3.43
CA GLU A 79 -7.01 14.69 -4.65
C GLU A 79 -6.40 13.29 -4.53
N ARG A 80 -5.15 13.19 -4.10
CA ARG A 80 -4.51 11.89 -3.91
C ARG A 80 -5.17 11.08 -2.79
N ALA A 81 -5.53 11.68 -1.66
CA ALA A 81 -6.24 10.98 -0.59
C ALA A 81 -7.59 10.42 -1.08
N ALA A 82 -8.28 11.15 -1.96
CA ALA A 82 -9.49 10.68 -2.60
C ALA A 82 -9.25 9.47 -3.52
N ILE A 83 -8.11 9.38 -4.18
CA ILE A 83 -7.71 8.18 -4.95
C ILE A 83 -7.46 7.00 -4.03
N GLU A 84 -6.74 7.20 -2.92
CA GLU A 84 -6.45 6.14 -1.95
C GLU A 84 -7.74 5.56 -1.33
N MET A 85 -8.80 6.38 -1.18
CA MET A 85 -10.12 5.93 -0.73
C MET A 85 -10.89 5.09 -1.78
N GLY A 86 -10.44 5.02 -3.02
CA GLY A 86 -11.09 4.29 -4.11
C GLY A 86 -11.47 2.84 -3.76
N PRO A 87 -10.53 2.00 -3.29
CA PRO A 87 -10.83 0.63 -2.86
C PRO A 87 -11.90 0.55 -1.75
N VAL A 88 -11.92 1.50 -0.82
CA VAL A 88 -12.93 1.55 0.26
C VAL A 88 -14.31 1.85 -0.32
N ARG A 89 -14.43 2.82 -1.25
CA ARG A 89 -15.70 3.12 -1.92
C ARG A 89 -16.22 1.92 -2.73
N VAL A 90 -15.32 1.22 -3.42
CA VAL A 90 -15.68 0.00 -4.18
C VAL A 90 -16.16 -1.09 -3.22
N ALA A 91 -15.44 -1.35 -2.13
CA ALA A 91 -15.83 -2.36 -1.14
C ALA A 91 -17.19 -2.03 -0.51
N GLU A 92 -17.45 -0.76 -0.22
CA GLU A 92 -18.75 -0.28 0.28
C GLU A 92 -19.88 -0.57 -0.69
N ALA A 93 -19.68 -0.24 -1.97
CA ALA A 93 -20.66 -0.52 -3.03
C ALA A 93 -20.93 -2.02 -3.15
N VAL A 94 -19.89 -2.86 -3.23
CA VAL A 94 -20.01 -4.33 -3.36
C VAL A 94 -20.79 -4.93 -2.19
N LEU A 95 -20.49 -4.52 -0.96
CA LEU A 95 -21.24 -4.97 0.23
C LEU A 95 -22.68 -4.47 0.22
N GLY A 96 -22.92 -3.24 -0.25
CA GLY A 96 -24.27 -2.68 -0.44
C GLY A 96 -25.12 -3.45 -1.45
N PHE A 97 -24.49 -4.02 -2.49
CA PHE A 97 -25.16 -4.90 -3.47
C PHE A 97 -25.41 -6.32 -2.96
N GLY A 98 -25.08 -6.63 -1.70
CA GLY A 98 -25.31 -7.96 -1.11
C GLY A 98 -24.38 -9.04 -1.66
N ILE A 99 -23.34 -8.66 -2.40
CA ILE A 99 -22.29 -9.59 -2.83
C ILE A 99 -21.50 -9.96 -1.59
N LYS A 100 -21.67 -11.20 -1.12
CA LYS A 100 -20.88 -11.72 0.00
C LYS A 100 -19.41 -11.64 -0.38
N SER A 101 -18.62 -10.96 0.46
CA SER A 101 -17.16 -11.11 0.44
C SER A 101 -16.84 -12.60 0.42
N ARG A 102 -15.84 -12.99 -0.39
CA ARG A 102 -15.32 -14.36 -0.52
C ARG A 102 -15.42 -15.09 0.84
N PRO A 103 -16.01 -16.31 0.89
CA PRO A 103 -16.26 -16.97 2.15
C PRO A 103 -14.99 -16.99 2.98
N GLU A 104 -15.13 -16.72 4.28
CA GLU A 104 -14.08 -16.81 5.27
C GLU A 104 -13.26 -18.08 4.98
N ILE A 105 -11.94 -17.92 4.89
CA ILE A 105 -11.06 -19.08 4.75
C ILE A 105 -11.25 -19.83 6.05
N ASP A 106 -12.07 -20.87 5.98
CA ASP A 106 -12.33 -21.72 7.11
C ASP A 106 -11.01 -22.40 7.51
N HIS A 107 -10.32 -21.81 8.49
CA HIS A 107 -9.08 -22.32 9.04
C HIS A 107 -9.29 -23.60 9.83
N THR A 108 -10.55 -23.97 10.14
CA THR A 108 -10.93 -25.25 10.74
C THR A 108 -11.20 -26.33 9.70
N ARG A 109 -11.36 -25.94 8.42
CA ARG A 109 -11.42 -26.89 7.32
C ARG A 109 -10.04 -27.52 7.18
N GLU A 110 -9.98 -28.83 7.39
CA GLU A 110 -8.77 -29.59 7.10
C GLU A 110 -8.27 -29.24 5.68
N PRO A 111 -6.96 -28.99 5.50
CA PRO A 111 -6.40 -28.71 4.19
C PRO A 111 -6.85 -29.79 3.21
N ARG A 112 -7.27 -29.39 2.00
CA ARG A 112 -7.61 -30.36 0.94
C ARG A 112 -6.31 -31.03 0.50
N GLY A 113 -6.02 -32.15 1.14
CA GLY A 113 -4.74 -32.83 1.09
C GLY A 113 -4.32 -33.15 2.52
N GLY A 114 -4.47 -34.42 2.92
CA GLY A 114 -4.01 -34.88 4.22
C GLY A 114 -2.53 -34.54 4.42
N GLU A 115 -2.10 -34.44 5.68
CA GLU A 115 -0.69 -34.25 6.00
C GLU A 115 0.14 -35.28 5.24
N ILE A 116 0.96 -34.81 4.29
CA ILE A 116 1.95 -35.69 3.68
C ILE A 116 2.89 -36.09 4.83
N PRO A 117 3.04 -37.37 5.18
CA PRO A 117 3.94 -37.78 6.25
C PRO A 117 5.33 -37.19 5.99
N LEU A 118 6.02 -36.72 7.04
CA LEU A 118 7.32 -36.04 6.89
C LEU A 118 8.32 -36.91 6.09
N GLU A 119 8.24 -38.22 6.24
CA GLU A 119 9.02 -39.21 5.47
C GLU A 119 8.72 -39.15 3.97
N ARG A 120 7.43 -39.07 3.58
CA ARG A 120 7.04 -38.87 2.18
C ARG A 120 7.49 -37.52 1.65
N ARG A 121 7.40 -36.44 2.44
CA ARG A 121 7.94 -35.12 2.05
C ARG A 121 9.46 -35.17 1.85
N ARG A 122 10.19 -35.82 2.75
CA ARG A 122 11.65 -36.01 2.66
C ARG A 122 12.03 -36.83 1.43
N ALA A 123 11.35 -37.95 1.18
CA ALA A 123 11.57 -38.79 0.01
C ALA A 123 11.30 -38.01 -1.29
N GLN A 124 10.17 -37.29 -1.37
CA GLN A 124 9.82 -36.47 -2.53
C GLN A 124 10.80 -35.32 -2.74
N SER A 125 11.27 -34.65 -1.68
CA SER A 125 12.32 -33.64 -1.77
C SER A 125 13.67 -34.22 -2.21
N GLN A 126 14.05 -35.40 -1.71
CA GLN A 126 15.29 -36.08 -2.13
C GLN A 126 15.22 -36.56 -3.58
N GLU A 127 14.06 -37.03 -4.04
CA GLU A 127 13.80 -37.42 -5.42
C GLU A 127 13.82 -36.20 -6.36
N LEU A 128 13.16 -35.10 -5.96
CA LEU A 128 13.19 -33.84 -6.70
C LEU A 128 14.61 -33.25 -6.74
N LEU A 129 15.36 -33.28 -5.64
CA LEU A 129 16.74 -32.82 -5.61
C LEU A 129 17.67 -33.75 -6.40
N GLY A 130 17.46 -35.06 -6.36
CA GLY A 130 18.21 -36.04 -7.16
C GLY A 130 17.96 -35.88 -8.66
N SER A 131 16.70 -35.65 -9.05
CA SER A 131 16.32 -35.35 -10.45
C SER A 131 16.74 -33.94 -10.90
N ALA A 132 16.84 -32.98 -9.98
CA ALA A 132 17.38 -31.65 -10.25
C ALA A 132 18.91 -31.64 -10.37
N VAL A 133 19.59 -32.55 -9.66
CA VAL A 133 21.05 -32.79 -9.80
C VAL A 133 21.37 -33.63 -11.04
N SER A 134 20.40 -34.37 -11.60
CA SER A 134 20.56 -35.06 -12.88
C SER A 134 20.14 -34.23 -14.09
N TRP A 135 20.06 -32.90 -14.01
CA TRP A 135 20.09 -32.04 -15.21
C TRP A 135 21.55 -31.88 -15.63
N PRO A 136 22.05 -32.64 -16.63
CA PRO A 136 23.40 -32.45 -17.08
C PRO A 136 23.41 -31.24 -18.02
N GLU A 137 24.54 -30.57 -18.03
CA GLU A 137 25.32 -30.04 -19.15
C GLU A 137 25.00 -30.46 -20.62
N ALA A 138 23.93 -31.19 -20.91
CA ALA A 138 23.43 -31.59 -22.23
C ALA A 138 22.93 -30.43 -23.14
N ARG A 139 23.13 -29.17 -22.75
CA ARG A 139 22.87 -28.01 -23.61
C ARG A 139 24.12 -27.24 -24.04
N ARG A 140 25.32 -27.67 -23.62
CA ARG A 140 26.58 -26.99 -24.03
C ARG A 140 27.37 -27.67 -25.14
N GLU A 141 27.09 -28.91 -25.51
CA GLU A 141 27.79 -29.56 -26.65
C GLU A 141 27.07 -29.42 -28.01
N SER A 142 25.83 -28.89 -28.07
CA SER A 142 25.11 -28.71 -29.35
C SER A 142 25.32 -27.34 -30.03
N LYS A 143 26.30 -26.55 -29.57
CA LYS A 143 26.67 -25.26 -30.20
C LYS A 143 28.17 -25.17 -30.50
N GLY A 144 28.73 -26.27 -30.98
CA GLY A 144 30.14 -26.34 -31.35
C GLY A 144 30.43 -27.41 -32.37
N GLU A 145 29.64 -27.56 -33.44
CA GLU A 145 30.18 -28.15 -34.67
C GLU A 145 29.40 -27.73 -35.93
N LYS A 146 30.18 -27.20 -36.88
CA LYS A 146 29.89 -26.69 -38.23
C LYS A 146 29.42 -25.25 -38.39
#